data_AF-A0A931ZMB8-F1
#
_entry.id   AF-A0A931ZMB8-F1
#
_cell.length_a   1.000
_cell.length_b   1.000
_cell.length_c   1.000
_cell.angle_alpha   90.00
_cell.angle_beta   90.00
_cell.angle_gamma   90.00
#
_symmetry.space_group_name_H-M   'P 1'
#
loop_
_entity.id
_entity.type
_entity.pdbx_description
1 polymer ?
#
loop_
_entity_poly.entity_id
_entity_poly.type
_entity_poly.pdbx_seq_one_letter_code
_entity_poly.pdbx_strand_id
1 'polypeptide(L)'
;MSKNNSTISERKQAITIQRFNNYHRGFTLIELLIVTLLIGILTSVGIFTYSSAQAKARDSRRKQDLNDIKKALELAREDTPGSYYPPCDGTPNPNYCDVKTISPNNPGQNLASQGYMKDVPQDPLGLHSGNCFNAYQSTNYTYCYTASPAASPTSYALTACLENKKEPLEDSVKDVTATGNCPSNRTLYITNPQ
;
A
#
# COMPACT_ATOMS: atom_id res chain seq x y z
N MET A 1 53.12 44.95 73.30
CA MET A 1 52.15 45.33 72.24
C MET A 1 52.78 44.98 70.90
N SER A 2 52.45 43.84 70.29
CA SER A 2 51.32 43.63 69.37
C SER A 2 51.29 44.67 68.24
N LYS A 3 51.70 44.25 67.02
CA LYS A 3 50.80 44.18 65.87
C LYS A 3 51.41 43.32 64.76
N ASN A 4 50.58 42.41 64.29
CA ASN A 4 50.82 41.36 63.32
C ASN A 4 50.70 41.93 61.91
N ASN A 5 51.72 41.77 61.07
CA ASN A 5 51.57 41.87 59.63
C ASN A 5 51.50 40.45 59.08
N SER A 6 50.27 39.95 59.01
CA SER A 6 49.91 38.69 58.36
C SER A 6 50.26 38.79 56.88
N THR A 7 51.43 38.27 56.50
CA THR A 7 51.72 37.91 55.12
C THR A 7 50.72 36.82 54.72
N ILE A 8 49.72 37.21 53.94
CA ILE A 8 48.84 36.28 53.23
C ILE A 8 49.75 35.54 52.26
N SER A 9 50.25 34.39 52.72
CA SER A 9 50.92 33.41 51.88
C SER A 9 49.93 32.97 50.81
N GLU A 10 50.23 33.32 49.56
CA GLU A 10 49.54 32.84 48.37
C GLU A 10 49.54 31.30 48.38
N ARG A 11 48.44 30.69 48.83
CA ARG A 11 48.18 29.27 48.57
C ARG A 11 47.84 29.14 47.09
N LYS A 12 48.86 29.03 46.23
CA LYS A 12 48.71 28.47 44.88
C LYS A 12 48.29 27.00 45.05
N GLN A 13 46.98 26.77 45.16
CA GLN A 13 46.44 25.43 45.02
C GLN A 13 46.62 25.04 43.57
N ALA A 14 47.67 24.25 43.29
CA ALA A 14 47.81 23.59 42.01
C ALA A 14 46.61 22.64 41.87
N ILE A 15 45.65 23.01 41.01
CA ILE A 15 44.55 22.14 40.61
C ILE A 15 45.17 21.06 39.73
N THR A 16 45.55 19.94 40.34
CA THR A 16 45.95 18.74 39.60
C THR A 16 44.72 18.20 38.90
N ILE A 17 44.64 18.41 37.58
CA ILE A 17 43.62 17.79 36.72
C ILE A 17 43.88 16.28 36.75
N GLN A 18 43.12 15.56 37.60
CA GLN A 18 43.08 14.10 37.60
C GLN A 18 42.46 13.67 36.27
N ARG A 19 43.32 13.23 35.32
CA ARG A 19 42.85 12.64 34.06
C ARG A 19 42.07 11.37 34.40
N PHE A 20 40.76 11.39 34.18
CA PHE A 20 39.96 10.16 34.18
C PHE A 20 40.47 9.28 33.03
N ASN A 21 41.13 8.19 33.39
CA ASN A 21 41.63 7.22 32.42
C ASN A 21 40.41 6.50 31.82
N ASN A 22 40.04 6.85 30.59
CA ASN A 22 38.96 6.18 29.86
C ASN A 22 39.43 4.75 29.51
N TYR A 23 39.11 3.78 30.37
CA TYR A 23 39.24 2.38 30.04
C TYR A 23 38.24 2.03 28.93
N HIS A 24 38.71 1.99 27.69
CA HIS A 24 37.94 1.44 26.58
C HIS A 24 37.80 -0.08 26.78
N ARG A 25 36.64 -0.50 27.31
CA ARG A 25 36.25 -1.90 27.36
C ARG A 25 35.95 -2.37 25.93
N GLY A 26 36.76 -3.28 25.42
CA GLY A 26 36.48 -3.98 24.16
C GLY A 26 35.44 -5.08 24.37
N PHE A 27 34.67 -5.37 23.31
CA PHE A 27 33.76 -6.52 23.30
C PHE A 27 34.55 -7.84 23.40
N THR A 28 34.04 -8.80 24.17
CA THR A 28 34.58 -10.15 24.20
C THR A 28 34.16 -10.93 22.96
N LEU A 29 34.98 -11.92 22.55
CA LEU A 29 34.63 -12.82 21.43
C LEU A 29 33.32 -13.56 21.69
N ILE A 30 33.07 -13.94 22.95
CA ILE A 30 31.84 -14.63 23.33
C ILE A 30 30.60 -13.73 23.26
N GLU A 31 30.73 -12.43 23.56
CA GLU A 31 29.62 -11.48 23.39
C GLU A 31 29.23 -11.36 21.92
N LEU A 32 30.20 -11.23 21.01
CA LEU A 32 29.92 -11.13 19.59
C LEU A 32 29.36 -12.46 19.02
N LEU A 33 29.83 -13.60 19.54
CA LEU A 33 29.31 -14.92 19.19
C LEU A 33 27.84 -15.10 19.59
N ILE A 34 27.47 -14.73 20.82
CA ILE A 34 26.08 -14.86 21.29
C ILE A 34 25.17 -13.90 20.51
N VAL A 35 25.62 -12.68 20.24
CA VAL A 35 24.81 -11.69 19.50
C VAL A 35 24.49 -12.17 18.09
N THR A 36 25.47 -12.69 17.36
CA THR A 36 25.25 -13.20 16.00
C THR A 36 24.33 -14.43 15.99
N LEU A 37 24.42 -15.29 17.00
CA LEU A 37 23.51 -16.42 17.20
C LEU A 37 22.06 -15.95 17.46
N LEU A 38 21.87 -14.95 18.32
CA LEU A 38 20.54 -14.41 18.62
C LEU A 38 19.92 -13.68 17.41
N ILE A 39 20.72 -12.89 16.68
CA ILE A 39 20.27 -12.25 15.44
C ILE A 39 19.86 -13.32 14.42
N GLY A 40 20.62 -14.41 14.29
CA GLY A 40 20.27 -15.53 13.40
C GLY A 40 18.91 -16.15 13.72
N ILE A 41 18.61 -16.38 15.00
CA ILE A 41 17.32 -16.93 15.43
C ILE A 41 16.17 -15.95 15.12
N LEU A 42 16.31 -14.68 15.50
CA LEU A 42 15.26 -13.67 15.30
C LEU A 42 14.99 -13.40 13.82
N THR A 43 16.04 -13.34 12.99
CA THR A 43 15.91 -13.09 11.54
C THR A 43 15.22 -14.24 10.82
N SER A 44 15.46 -15.50 11.24
CA SER A 44 14.85 -16.67 10.62
C SER A 44 13.31 -16.66 10.68
N VAL A 45 12.74 -16.25 11.82
CA VAL A 45 11.28 -16.17 12.01
C VAL A 45 10.72 -14.88 11.43
N GLY A 46 11.48 -13.78 11.49
CA GLY A 46 11.05 -12.45 11.05
C GLY A 46 10.71 -12.34 9.56
N ILE A 47 11.37 -13.11 8.68
CA ILE A 47 11.16 -13.01 7.23
C ILE A 47 9.75 -13.42 6.82
N PHE A 48 9.23 -14.54 7.34
CA PHE A 48 7.91 -15.05 6.96
C PHE A 48 6.77 -14.13 7.45
N THR A 49 6.89 -13.62 8.68
CA THR A 49 5.89 -12.71 9.26
C THR A 49 5.88 -11.37 8.54
N TYR A 50 7.06 -10.85 8.19
CA TYR A 50 7.21 -9.63 7.43
C TYR A 50 6.56 -9.71 6.04
N SER A 51 6.81 -10.78 5.29
CA SER A 51 6.21 -10.99 3.97
C SER A 51 4.68 -11.04 4.03
N SER A 52 4.13 -11.77 5.00
CA SER A 52 2.67 -11.83 5.20
C SER A 52 2.08 -10.49 5.62
N ALA A 53 2.77 -9.73 6.47
CA ALA A 53 2.33 -8.40 6.89
C ALA A 53 2.31 -7.41 5.72
N GLN A 54 3.32 -7.45 4.84
CA GLN A 54 3.34 -6.63 3.64
C GLN A 54 2.19 -6.97 2.68
N ALA A 55 1.92 -8.26 2.44
CA ALA A 55 0.79 -8.69 1.61
C ALA A 55 -0.54 -8.15 2.15
N LYS A 56 -0.77 -8.25 3.47
CA LYS A 56 -1.96 -7.69 4.13
C LYS A 56 -2.05 -6.18 3.99
N ALA A 57 -0.93 -5.45 4.09
CA ALA A 57 -0.90 -4.01 3.90
C ALA A 57 -1.25 -3.61 2.45
N ARG A 58 -0.75 -4.36 1.45
CA ARG A 58 -1.10 -4.14 0.04
C ARG A 58 -2.56 -4.46 -0.24
N ASP A 59 -3.10 -5.55 0.29
CA ASP A 59 -4.52 -5.91 0.15
C ASP A 59 -5.44 -4.85 0.78
N SER A 60 -5.09 -4.34 1.97
CA SER A 60 -5.81 -3.22 2.59
C SER A 60 -5.79 -1.96 1.71
N ARG A 61 -4.67 -1.70 1.03
CA ARG A 61 -4.57 -0.58 0.10
C ARG A 61 -5.45 -0.80 -1.14
N ARG A 62 -5.41 -1.99 -1.76
CA ARG A 62 -6.28 -2.34 -2.89
C ARG A 62 -7.77 -2.15 -2.56
N LYS A 63 -8.18 -2.56 -1.36
CA LYS A 63 -9.55 -2.32 -0.87
C LYS A 63 -9.89 -0.84 -0.81
N GLN A 64 -9.01 -0.03 -0.24
CA GLN A 64 -9.19 1.42 -0.17
C GLN A 64 -9.24 2.05 -1.57
N ASP A 65 -8.32 1.66 -2.45
CA ASP A 65 -8.23 2.15 -3.82
C ASP A 65 -9.52 1.87 -4.62
N LEU A 66 -10.07 0.64 -4.54
CA LEU A 66 -11.35 0.33 -5.18
C LEU A 66 -12.53 1.10 -4.58
N ASN A 67 -12.53 1.35 -3.27
CA ASN A 67 -13.57 2.16 -2.63
C ASN A 67 -13.53 3.62 -3.08
N ASP A 68 -12.34 4.17 -3.29
CA ASP A 68 -12.18 5.54 -3.78
C ASP A 68 -12.54 5.65 -5.27
N ILE A 69 -12.21 4.64 -6.08
CA ILE A 69 -12.70 4.52 -7.47
C ILE A 69 -14.23 4.42 -7.49
N LYS A 70 -14.84 3.62 -6.60
CA LYS A 70 -16.30 3.54 -6.48
C LYS A 70 -16.92 4.92 -6.27
N LYS A 71 -16.42 5.70 -5.31
CA LYS A 71 -16.94 7.06 -5.07
C LYS A 71 -16.80 7.94 -6.32
N ALA A 72 -15.67 7.87 -7.00
CA ALA A 72 -15.45 8.61 -8.24
C ALA A 72 -16.43 8.20 -9.36
N LEU A 73 -16.75 6.91 -9.47
CA LEU A 73 -17.74 6.40 -10.42
C LEU A 73 -19.16 6.86 -10.12
N GLU A 74 -19.54 6.92 -8.84
CA GLU A 74 -20.85 7.47 -8.45
C GLU A 74 -20.94 8.96 -8.80
N LEU A 75 -19.90 9.75 -8.49
CA LEU A 75 -19.85 11.16 -8.90
C LEU A 75 -19.92 11.33 -10.42
N ALA A 76 -19.15 10.53 -11.17
CA ALA A 76 -19.17 10.57 -12.63
C ALA A 76 -20.54 10.19 -13.21
N ARG A 77 -21.27 9.29 -12.56
CA ARG A 77 -22.63 8.91 -12.94
C ARG A 77 -23.61 10.06 -12.73
N GLU A 78 -23.49 10.81 -11.63
CA GLU A 78 -24.35 11.97 -11.35
C GLU A 78 -24.15 13.08 -12.40
N ASP A 79 -22.92 13.29 -12.85
CA ASP A 79 -22.58 14.31 -13.86
C ASP A 79 -22.84 13.88 -15.31
N THR A 80 -23.06 12.58 -15.55
CA THR A 80 -23.30 12.05 -16.90
C THR A 80 -24.79 12.13 -17.28
N PRO A 81 -25.15 12.77 -18.41
CA PRO A 81 -26.52 12.81 -18.89
C PRO A 81 -27.11 11.41 -19.06
N GLY A 82 -28.25 11.14 -18.40
CA GLY A 82 -28.89 9.82 -18.38
C GLY A 82 -28.46 8.93 -17.20
N SER A 83 -27.61 9.44 -16.31
CA SER A 83 -27.20 8.75 -15.07
C SER A 83 -26.57 7.38 -15.32
N TYR A 84 -25.74 7.31 -16.35
CA TYR A 84 -24.96 6.14 -16.73
C TYR A 84 -23.56 6.20 -16.12
N TYR A 85 -22.99 5.04 -15.79
CA TYR A 85 -21.59 4.94 -15.45
C TYR A 85 -20.70 5.14 -16.69
N PRO A 86 -19.47 5.63 -16.49
CA PRO A 86 -18.51 5.82 -17.58
C PRO A 86 -18.29 4.54 -18.40
N PRO A 87 -18.34 4.60 -19.75
CA PRO A 87 -18.04 3.44 -20.57
C PRO A 87 -16.54 3.11 -20.55
N CYS A 88 -16.22 1.89 -21.00
CA CYS A 88 -14.85 1.55 -21.37
C CYS A 88 -14.54 2.11 -22.76
N ASP A 89 -13.73 3.16 -22.83
CA ASP A 89 -13.24 3.75 -24.08
C ASP A 89 -11.84 3.22 -24.45
N GLY A 90 -11.56 3.20 -25.75
CA GLY A 90 -10.21 2.89 -26.26
C GLY A 90 -9.73 1.44 -26.10
N THR A 91 -10.57 0.51 -25.62
CA THR A 91 -10.22 -0.90 -25.49
C THR A 91 -10.87 -1.77 -26.58
N PRO A 92 -10.28 -2.93 -26.93
CA PRO A 92 -10.88 -3.87 -27.87
C PRO A 92 -12.23 -4.45 -27.42
N ASN A 93 -12.60 -4.31 -26.15
CA ASN A 93 -13.85 -4.84 -25.60
C ASN A 93 -14.59 -3.73 -24.82
N PRO A 94 -15.76 -3.29 -25.30
CA PRO A 94 -16.46 -2.14 -24.74
C PRO A 94 -17.10 -2.40 -23.35
N ASN A 95 -17.05 -3.64 -22.84
CA ASN A 95 -17.57 -3.98 -21.51
C ASN A 95 -16.47 -4.12 -20.44
N TYR A 96 -15.18 -4.12 -20.81
CA TYR A 96 -14.07 -4.40 -19.89
C TYR A 96 -12.86 -3.51 -20.17
N CYS A 97 -12.29 -2.92 -19.12
CA CYS A 97 -11.12 -2.07 -19.23
C CYS A 97 -10.37 -1.95 -17.90
N ASP A 98 -9.16 -1.41 -17.96
CA ASP A 98 -8.39 -1.00 -16.79
C ASP A 98 -9.00 0.29 -16.21
N VAL A 99 -9.03 0.43 -14.88
CA VAL A 99 -9.55 1.64 -14.23
C VAL A 99 -8.83 2.92 -14.67
N LYS A 100 -7.56 2.80 -15.09
CA LYS A 100 -6.76 3.91 -15.61
C LYS A 100 -7.29 4.48 -16.93
N THR A 101 -8.02 3.68 -17.70
CA THR A 101 -8.54 4.11 -18.99
C THR A 101 -9.97 4.61 -18.92
N ILE A 102 -10.73 4.36 -17.83
CA ILE A 102 -12.15 4.74 -17.73
C ILE A 102 -12.34 6.24 -18.00
N SER A 103 -13.09 6.56 -19.06
CA SER A 103 -13.45 7.93 -19.39
C SER A 103 -14.96 8.20 -19.33
N PRO A 104 -15.41 9.07 -18.42
CA PRO A 104 -16.72 9.71 -18.54
C PRO A 104 -16.75 10.66 -19.75
N ASN A 105 -17.68 10.52 -20.68
CA ASN A 105 -17.99 11.58 -21.68
C ASN A 105 -16.92 11.96 -22.73
N ASN A 106 -15.62 11.66 -22.56
CA ASN A 106 -14.53 12.15 -23.44
C ASN A 106 -13.40 11.14 -23.67
N PRO A 107 -13.35 10.46 -24.83
CA PRO A 107 -12.33 9.45 -25.12
C PRO A 107 -10.90 9.92 -24.79
N GLY A 108 -10.15 9.12 -24.03
CA GLY A 108 -8.76 9.39 -23.67
C GLY A 108 -8.52 10.32 -22.48
N GLN A 109 -9.58 10.73 -21.77
CA GLN A 109 -9.50 11.45 -20.48
C GLN A 109 -10.02 10.54 -19.36
N ASN A 110 -9.16 10.06 -18.46
CA ASN A 110 -9.62 9.20 -17.37
C ASN A 110 -10.34 9.95 -16.22
N LEU A 111 -10.93 9.21 -15.28
CA LEU A 111 -11.59 9.75 -14.07
C LEU A 111 -10.80 10.86 -13.35
N ALA A 112 -9.47 10.72 -13.25
CA ALA A 112 -8.65 11.72 -12.58
C ALA A 112 -8.48 13.00 -13.41
N SER A 113 -8.21 12.86 -14.72
CA SER A 113 -8.11 14.01 -15.63
C SER A 113 -9.39 14.83 -15.73
N GLN A 114 -10.54 14.22 -15.42
CA GLN A 114 -11.84 14.86 -15.40
C GLN A 114 -12.26 15.39 -14.02
N GLY A 115 -11.41 15.23 -13.00
CA GLY A 115 -11.62 15.82 -11.67
C GLY A 115 -12.48 14.99 -10.72
N TYR A 116 -12.89 13.76 -11.07
CA TYR A 116 -13.66 12.88 -10.18
C TYR A 116 -12.80 12.24 -9.08
N MET A 117 -11.48 12.26 -9.25
CA MET A 117 -10.51 11.86 -8.25
C MET A 117 -9.18 12.56 -8.48
N LYS A 118 -8.31 12.60 -7.46
CA LYS A 118 -7.00 13.26 -7.57
C LYS A 118 -6.08 12.55 -8.57
N ASP A 119 -5.96 11.23 -8.43
CA ASP A 119 -5.12 10.36 -9.24
C ASP A 119 -5.79 8.99 -9.30
N VAL A 120 -5.79 8.31 -10.45
CA VAL A 120 -6.25 6.92 -10.52
C VAL A 120 -5.20 6.04 -9.82
N PRO A 121 -5.56 5.31 -8.75
CA PRO A 121 -4.59 4.54 -7.98
C PRO A 121 -4.02 3.41 -8.84
N GLN A 122 -2.76 3.09 -8.56
CA GLN A 122 -2.05 1.98 -9.18
C GLN A 122 -1.80 0.90 -8.13
N ASP A 123 -1.87 -0.36 -8.56
CA ASP A 123 -1.58 -1.49 -7.68
C ASP A 123 -0.21 -1.33 -7.00
N PRO A 124 -0.08 -1.63 -5.69
CA PRO A 124 1.16 -1.47 -4.94
C PRO A 124 2.36 -2.29 -5.47
N LEU A 125 2.11 -3.35 -6.26
CA LEU A 125 3.19 -4.12 -6.90
C LEU A 125 3.64 -3.49 -8.22
N GLY A 126 2.98 -2.44 -8.69
CA GLY A 126 3.29 -1.76 -9.95
C GLY A 126 2.99 -2.62 -11.19
N LEU A 127 2.37 -3.79 -11.03
CA LEU A 127 2.12 -4.75 -12.10
C LEU A 127 0.90 -4.31 -12.93
N HIS A 128 1.12 -3.41 -13.88
CA HIS A 128 0.09 -2.89 -14.78
C HIS A 128 0.08 -3.59 -16.16
N SER A 129 0.70 -4.77 -16.27
CA SER A 129 0.72 -5.55 -17.53
C SER A 129 -0.47 -6.51 -17.65
N GLY A 130 -1.50 -6.35 -16.82
CA GLY A 130 -2.70 -7.18 -16.86
C GLY A 130 -3.68 -6.65 -17.90
N ASN A 131 -4.10 -7.51 -18.83
CA ASN A 131 -5.19 -7.17 -19.72
C ASN A 131 -6.51 -7.45 -19.01
N CYS A 132 -7.33 -6.43 -18.80
CA CYS A 132 -8.72 -6.59 -18.37
C CYS A 132 -9.57 -7.11 -19.54
N PHE A 133 -9.37 -8.38 -19.92
CA PHE A 133 -10.09 -9.01 -21.05
C PHE A 133 -11.51 -9.44 -20.68
N ASN A 134 -11.74 -9.77 -19.40
CA ASN A 134 -13.05 -9.94 -18.78
C ASN A 134 -12.92 -9.71 -17.27
N ALA A 135 -14.04 -9.48 -16.56
CA ALA A 135 -14.07 -9.15 -15.12
C ALA A 135 -13.30 -10.15 -14.23
N TYR A 136 -13.14 -11.37 -14.76
CA TYR A 136 -12.79 -12.55 -14.00
C TYR A 136 -11.34 -13.00 -14.24
N GLN A 137 -10.72 -12.72 -15.39
CA GLN A 137 -9.42 -13.29 -15.78
C GLN A 137 -8.23 -12.32 -15.66
N SER A 138 -8.24 -11.39 -14.71
CA SER A 138 -6.99 -10.66 -14.43
C SER A 138 -5.95 -11.66 -13.92
N THR A 139 -4.95 -11.95 -14.76
CA THR A 139 -3.81 -12.82 -14.42
C THR A 139 -2.81 -12.12 -13.49
N ASN A 140 -2.98 -10.81 -13.29
CA ASN A 140 -2.11 -9.93 -12.52
C ASN A 140 -2.89 -9.16 -11.45
N TYR A 141 -2.16 -8.52 -10.55
CA TYR A 141 -2.67 -7.57 -9.58
C TYR A 141 -2.98 -6.22 -10.27
N THR A 142 -4.03 -6.21 -11.09
CA THR A 142 -4.51 -5.03 -11.83
C THR A 142 -5.95 -4.71 -11.40
N TYR A 143 -6.32 -3.44 -11.46
CA TYR A 143 -7.69 -2.99 -11.17
C TYR A 143 -8.50 -2.98 -12.46
N CYS A 144 -9.49 -3.86 -12.54
CA CYS A 144 -10.36 -3.96 -13.70
C CYS A 144 -11.73 -3.39 -13.41
N TYR A 145 -12.31 -2.75 -14.43
CA TYR A 145 -13.64 -2.20 -14.42
C TYR A 145 -14.46 -2.85 -15.52
N THR A 146 -15.72 -3.15 -15.19
CA THR A 146 -16.68 -3.68 -16.14
C THR A 146 -17.97 -2.90 -16.06
N ALA A 147 -18.49 -2.50 -17.21
CA ALA A 147 -19.71 -1.72 -17.32
C ALA A 147 -20.73 -2.51 -18.14
N SER A 148 -21.99 -2.53 -17.71
CA SER A 148 -23.06 -3.20 -18.47
C SER A 148 -24.38 -2.43 -18.37
N PRO A 149 -25.11 -2.26 -19.49
CA PRO A 149 -24.70 -2.57 -20.88
C PRO A 149 -23.66 -1.55 -21.41
N ALA A 150 -22.72 -1.97 -22.26
CA ALA A 150 -21.61 -1.13 -22.76
C ALA A 150 -21.98 0.28 -23.25
N ALA A 151 -23.09 0.43 -23.98
CA ALA A 151 -23.46 1.72 -24.58
C ALA A 151 -24.16 2.68 -23.60
N SER A 152 -24.73 2.16 -22.51
CA SER A 152 -25.44 2.95 -21.51
C SER A 152 -25.31 2.26 -20.16
N PRO A 153 -24.10 2.23 -19.56
CA PRO A 153 -23.84 1.38 -18.41
C PRO A 153 -24.68 1.80 -17.21
N THR A 154 -25.55 0.91 -16.73
CA THR A 154 -26.35 1.13 -15.51
C THR A 154 -25.84 0.32 -14.34
N SER A 155 -24.93 -0.61 -14.59
CA SER A 155 -24.26 -1.42 -13.59
C SER A 155 -22.76 -1.43 -13.84
N TYR A 156 -21.99 -1.57 -12.77
CA TYR A 156 -20.56 -1.79 -12.87
C TYR A 156 -20.04 -2.81 -11.87
N ALA A 157 -18.87 -3.35 -12.18
CA ALA A 157 -18.05 -4.11 -11.24
C ALA A 157 -16.59 -3.66 -11.30
N LEU A 158 -15.98 -3.57 -10.13
CA LEU A 158 -14.56 -3.35 -9.92
C LEU A 158 -13.96 -4.63 -9.37
N THR A 159 -12.86 -5.08 -9.96
CA THR A 159 -12.17 -6.30 -9.55
C THR A 159 -10.67 -6.06 -9.33
N ALA A 160 -10.13 -6.75 -8.32
CA ALA A 160 -8.70 -6.75 -8.02
C ALA A 160 -8.28 -8.11 -7.43
N CYS A 161 -7.10 -8.61 -7.76
CA CYS A 161 -6.55 -9.78 -7.09
C CYS A 161 -6.04 -9.42 -5.68
N LEU A 162 -6.28 -10.30 -4.70
CA LEU A 162 -5.72 -10.18 -3.35
C LEU A 162 -4.54 -11.14 -3.19
N GLU A 163 -3.57 -10.84 -2.33
CA GLU A 163 -2.41 -11.72 -2.11
C GLU A 163 -2.69 -12.74 -1.01
N ASN A 164 -3.42 -12.35 0.02
CA ASN A 164 -3.64 -13.15 1.19
C ASN A 164 -4.76 -14.20 1.01
N LYS A 165 -4.38 -15.48 0.95
CA LYS A 165 -5.31 -16.63 0.83
C LYS A 165 -6.24 -16.80 2.03
N LYS A 166 -5.91 -16.22 3.19
CA LYS A 166 -6.63 -16.39 4.46
C LYS A 166 -7.46 -15.18 4.86
N GLU A 167 -7.57 -14.17 3.99
CA GLU A 167 -8.38 -13.00 4.31
C GLU A 167 -9.86 -13.39 4.44
N PRO A 168 -10.56 -12.95 5.51
CA PRO A 168 -11.99 -13.21 5.67
C PRO A 168 -12.80 -12.69 4.48
N LEU A 169 -13.76 -13.48 4.03
CA LEU A 169 -14.71 -13.06 3.00
C LEU A 169 -15.68 -12.05 3.62
N GLU A 170 -15.52 -10.77 3.30
CA GLU A 170 -16.56 -9.75 3.50
C GLU A 170 -17.56 -9.78 2.33
N ASP A 171 -18.73 -9.15 2.44
CA ASP A 171 -19.77 -9.16 1.38
C ASP A 171 -19.30 -8.65 0.01
N SER A 172 -18.19 -7.90 -0.02
CA SER A 172 -17.50 -7.40 -1.23
C SER A 172 -16.32 -8.27 -1.69
N VAL A 173 -16.02 -9.37 -0.98
CA VAL A 173 -14.94 -10.34 -1.31
C VAL A 173 -15.62 -11.65 -1.67
N LYS A 174 -15.76 -11.93 -2.98
CA LYS A 174 -16.32 -13.19 -3.45
C LYS A 174 -15.19 -14.17 -3.77
N ASP A 175 -15.29 -15.39 -3.24
CA ASP A 175 -14.39 -16.48 -3.62
C ASP A 175 -14.66 -16.83 -5.09
N VAL A 176 -13.78 -16.43 -6.00
CA VAL A 176 -13.89 -16.79 -7.43
C VAL A 176 -13.32 -18.19 -7.58
N THR A 177 -14.06 -19.19 -7.09
CA THR A 177 -13.76 -20.60 -7.35
C THR A 177 -14.20 -21.05 -8.74
N ALA A 178 -14.67 -20.16 -9.61
CA ALA A 178 -15.20 -20.56 -10.92
C ALA A 178 -14.51 -19.99 -12.17
N THR A 179 -13.87 -18.82 -12.20
CA THR A 179 -13.46 -18.23 -13.50
C THR A 179 -12.29 -17.22 -13.51
N GLY A 180 -11.37 -17.21 -12.53
CA GLY A 180 -10.30 -16.19 -12.48
C GLY A 180 -8.89 -16.64 -12.11
N ASN A 181 -7.90 -16.05 -12.80
CA ASN A 181 -6.47 -16.41 -12.78
C ASN A 181 -5.64 -15.58 -11.76
N CYS A 182 -6.20 -15.18 -10.61
CA CYS A 182 -5.39 -14.53 -9.58
C CYS A 182 -4.34 -15.52 -9.05
N PRO A 183 -3.06 -15.16 -8.90
CA PRO A 183 -2.03 -16.08 -8.41
C PRO A 183 -2.33 -16.68 -7.03
N SER A 184 -3.11 -15.98 -6.22
CA SER A 184 -3.59 -16.39 -4.91
C SER A 184 -4.91 -17.18 -4.92
N ASN A 185 -5.60 -17.23 -6.07
CA ASN A 185 -7.02 -17.60 -6.22
C ASN A 185 -7.98 -16.75 -5.38
N ARG A 186 -7.60 -15.51 -5.03
CA ARG A 186 -8.45 -14.57 -4.28
C ARG A 186 -8.70 -13.30 -5.09
N THR A 187 -9.98 -12.91 -5.19
CA THR A 187 -10.41 -11.72 -5.93
C THR A 187 -11.35 -10.90 -5.06
N LEU A 188 -11.13 -9.59 -5.04
CA LEU A 188 -12.04 -8.59 -4.46
C LEU A 188 -13.01 -8.12 -5.55
N TYR A 189 -14.29 -7.96 -5.21
CA TYR A 189 -15.35 -7.63 -6.16
C TYR A 189 -16.31 -6.58 -5.59
N ILE A 190 -16.27 -5.36 -6.12
CA ILE A 190 -17.15 -4.26 -5.70
C ILE A 190 -18.09 -3.91 -6.85
N THR A 191 -19.40 -3.94 -6.60
CA THR A 191 -20.41 -3.47 -7.57
C THR A 191 -21.07 -2.19 -7.12
N ASN A 192 -21.80 -1.57 -8.06
CA ASN A 192 -22.75 -0.53 -7.71
C ASN A 192 -23.74 -1.03 -6.62
N PRO A 193 -24.17 -0.14 -5.71
CA PRO A 193 -25.26 -0.45 -4.80
C PRO A 193 -26.52 -0.84 -5.60
N GLN A 194 -27.28 -1.80 -5.06
CA GLN A 194 -28.60 -2.20 -5.58
C GLN A 194 -29.64 -1.11 -5.29
#